data_AF-A0A520I450-F1
#
_entry.id   AF-A0A520I450-F1
#
_cell.length_a   1.000
_cell.length_b   1.000
_cell.length_c   1.000
_cell.angle_alpha   90.00
_cell.angle_beta   90.00
_cell.angle_gamma   90.00
#
_symmetry.space_group_name_H-M   'P 1'
#
loop_
_entity.id
_entity.type
_entity.pdbx_description
1 polymer ?
#
loop_
_entity_poly.entity_id
_entity_poly.type
_entity_poly.pdbx_seq_one_letter_code
_entity_poly.pdbx_strand_id
1 'polypeptide(L)'
;KTPQEILAAFEDIHQRMKPNLKKMFEKEPQTPFEIRQTEAFRAASASAEYNQGSADGKRPGIFYVPILDAKTFNTTSGMESLFLHEAIPGHHYQISLTQENTPLPNFRRFGGHNAYVEGWALYCESLGKELGLYQDPYQHMGALGDEMHRAVRLVVDVAIHAKNMTREEAIKYMTDNEAISTEGATAEIERYMGIPAQALGYKTGAMKIRELRAKYEKALGQKFKLAAFHTEVLRDGSLPLSVFEAKMNAWADTQK
;
A
#
# COMPACT_ATOMS: atom_id res chain seq x y z
N LYS A 1 -5.33 -8.64 25.54
CA LYS A 1 -4.48 -8.07 24.49
C LYS A 1 -3.03 -8.08 24.94
N THR A 2 -2.29 -9.06 24.44
CA THR A 2 -0.82 -9.19 24.47
C THR A 2 -0.25 -8.82 23.10
N PRO A 3 1.05 -8.54 22.97
CA PRO A 3 1.67 -8.35 21.66
C PRO A 3 1.45 -9.54 20.71
N GLN A 4 1.52 -10.76 21.23
CA GLN A 4 1.30 -11.98 20.45
C GLN A 4 -0.13 -12.06 19.92
N GLU A 5 -1.14 -11.66 20.71
CA GLU A 5 -2.53 -11.60 20.23
C GLU A 5 -2.72 -10.59 19.08
N ILE A 6 -1.98 -9.47 19.09
CA ILE A 6 -2.02 -8.47 18.00
C ILE A 6 -1.36 -9.00 16.73
N LEU A 7 -0.18 -9.62 16.85
CA LEU A 7 0.50 -10.22 15.70
C LEU A 7 -0.33 -11.38 15.10
N ALA A 8 -0.95 -12.19 15.95
CA ALA A 8 -1.86 -13.25 15.53
C ALA A 8 -3.10 -12.71 14.81
N ALA A 9 -3.62 -11.54 15.18
CA ALA A 9 -4.73 -10.89 14.48
C ALA A 9 -4.35 -10.45 13.05
N PHE A 10 -3.11 -10.02 12.81
CA PHE A 10 -2.63 -9.78 11.44
C PHE A 10 -2.46 -11.07 10.65
N GLU A 11 -1.99 -12.15 11.29
CA GLU A 11 -1.91 -13.45 10.62
C GLU A 11 -3.30 -14.03 10.30
N ASP A 12 -4.31 -13.79 11.14
CA ASP A 12 -5.70 -14.15 10.83
C ASP A 12 -6.23 -13.44 9.57
N ILE A 13 -5.91 -12.15 9.39
CA ILE A 13 -6.22 -11.40 8.16
C ILE A 13 -5.63 -12.13 6.95
N HIS A 14 -4.35 -12.52 7.04
CA HIS A 14 -3.67 -13.27 5.97
C HIS A 14 -4.37 -14.59 5.65
N GLN A 15 -4.72 -15.39 6.67
CA GLN A 15 -5.38 -16.67 6.46
C GLN A 15 -6.78 -16.51 5.84
N ARG A 16 -7.55 -15.50 6.25
CA ARG A 16 -8.89 -15.24 5.69
C ARG A 16 -8.85 -14.85 4.22
N MET A 17 -7.87 -14.06 3.79
CA MET A 17 -7.78 -13.64 2.39
C MET A 17 -7.16 -14.68 1.44
N LYS A 18 -6.35 -15.61 1.98
CA LYS A 18 -5.56 -16.59 1.20
C LYS A 18 -6.36 -17.37 0.14
N PRO A 19 -7.62 -17.81 0.37
CA PRO A 19 -8.41 -18.50 -0.66
C PRO A 19 -8.76 -17.62 -1.87
N ASN A 20 -8.92 -16.30 -1.67
CA ASN A 20 -9.25 -15.36 -2.74
C ASN A 20 -7.98 -14.76 -3.38
N LEU A 21 -6.89 -14.64 -2.62
CA LEU A 21 -5.60 -14.16 -3.10
C LEU A 21 -5.12 -14.93 -4.34
N LYS A 22 -5.18 -16.27 -4.30
CA LYS A 22 -4.79 -17.15 -5.41
C LYS A 22 -5.63 -17.00 -6.68
N LYS A 23 -6.83 -16.41 -6.58
CA LYS A 23 -7.69 -16.13 -7.73
C LYS A 23 -7.31 -14.82 -8.41
N MET A 24 -6.56 -13.96 -7.72
CA MET A 24 -6.18 -12.62 -8.17
C MET A 24 -4.70 -12.48 -8.51
N PHE A 25 -3.86 -13.44 -8.12
CA PHE A 25 -2.42 -13.37 -8.33
C PHE A 25 -1.90 -14.72 -8.83
N GLU A 26 -1.26 -14.73 -9.99
CA GLU A 26 -0.66 -15.95 -10.58
C GLU A 26 0.76 -16.20 -10.06
N LYS A 27 1.36 -15.18 -9.43
CA LYS A 27 2.71 -15.20 -8.89
C LYS A 27 2.67 -14.82 -7.42
N GLU A 28 3.37 -15.59 -6.60
CA GLU A 28 3.63 -15.31 -5.20
C GLU A 28 5.16 -15.19 -5.01
N PRO A 29 5.65 -14.24 -4.19
CA PRO A 29 7.06 -14.14 -3.85
C PRO A 29 7.62 -15.46 -3.29
N GLN A 30 8.87 -15.77 -3.64
CA GLN A 30 9.64 -16.82 -2.96
C GLN A 30 10.33 -16.31 -1.69
N THR A 31 10.55 -15.00 -1.61
CA THR A 31 11.11 -14.33 -0.43
C THR A 31 10.25 -14.63 0.80
N PRO A 32 10.82 -15.17 1.89
CA PRO A 32 10.05 -15.43 3.10
C PRO A 32 9.45 -14.16 3.69
N PHE A 33 8.31 -14.28 4.37
CA PHE A 33 7.58 -13.18 4.99
C PHE A 33 7.40 -13.41 6.48
N GLU A 34 7.55 -12.35 7.28
CA GLU A 34 7.32 -12.37 8.72
C GLU A 34 6.52 -11.15 9.18
N ILE A 35 5.68 -11.34 10.20
CA ILE A 35 5.06 -10.25 10.95
C ILE A 35 5.80 -10.17 12.29
N ARG A 36 6.36 -9.00 12.62
CA ARG A 36 7.23 -8.83 13.78
C ARG A 36 6.86 -7.60 14.58
N GLN A 37 6.90 -7.70 15.91
CA GLN A 37 6.84 -6.51 16.75
C GLN A 37 8.10 -5.66 16.53
N THR A 38 7.91 -4.35 16.36
CA THR A 38 9.02 -3.38 16.30
C THR A 38 9.86 -3.42 17.56
N GLU A 39 11.18 -3.35 17.41
CA GLU A 39 12.12 -3.40 18.53
C GLU A 39 11.87 -2.27 19.54
N ALA A 40 11.88 -2.60 20.84
CA ALA A 40 11.44 -1.71 21.92
C ALA A 40 12.14 -0.34 21.93
N PHE A 41 13.42 -0.29 21.57
CA PHE A 41 14.21 0.95 21.57
C PHE A 41 13.79 1.95 20.47
N ARG A 42 13.07 1.50 19.44
CA ARG A 42 12.60 2.36 18.33
C ARG A 42 11.08 2.39 18.16
N ALA A 43 10.35 1.56 18.90
CA ALA A 43 8.90 1.42 18.74
C ALA A 43 8.13 2.73 18.96
N ALA A 44 8.61 3.64 19.81
CA ALA A 44 7.91 4.88 20.14
C ALA A 44 7.85 5.91 19.00
N SER A 45 8.79 5.82 18.05
CA SER A 45 8.87 6.70 16.89
C SER A 45 8.65 5.97 15.57
N ALA A 46 8.38 4.67 15.62
CA ALA A 46 8.19 3.86 14.43
C ALA A 46 6.74 3.90 13.95
N SER A 47 6.57 3.89 12.64
CA SER A 47 5.29 3.55 12.01
C SER A 47 5.22 2.04 11.78
N ALA A 48 4.01 1.51 11.58
CA ALA A 48 3.89 0.19 10.98
C ALA A 48 4.46 0.28 9.56
N GLU A 49 5.33 -0.66 9.19
CA GLU A 49 6.13 -0.54 7.96
C GLU A 49 6.53 -1.91 7.42
N TYR A 50 6.65 -2.00 6.11
CA TYR A 50 7.31 -3.11 5.45
C TYR A 50 8.81 -2.86 5.25
N ASN A 51 9.63 -3.78 5.77
CA ASN A 51 11.05 -3.82 5.53
C ASN A 51 11.37 -4.93 4.53
N GLN A 52 11.80 -4.53 3.33
CA GLN A 52 12.09 -5.46 2.23
C GLN A 52 13.11 -6.53 2.60
N GLY A 53 12.91 -7.77 2.13
CA GLY A 53 13.86 -8.86 2.28
C GLY A 53 15.18 -8.65 1.52
N SER A 54 16.08 -9.62 1.60
CA SER A 54 17.29 -9.63 0.75
C SER A 54 17.02 -10.42 -0.54
N ALA A 55 17.58 -9.96 -1.66
CA ALA A 55 17.41 -10.63 -2.96
C ALA A 55 18.04 -12.04 -3.03
N ASP A 56 18.90 -12.40 -2.08
CA ASP A 56 19.42 -13.77 -1.93
C ASP A 56 18.52 -14.67 -1.06
N GLY A 57 17.37 -14.17 -0.61
CA GLY A 57 16.36 -14.89 0.17
C GLY A 57 16.75 -15.18 1.62
N LYS A 58 17.95 -14.76 2.07
CA LYS A 58 18.43 -15.05 3.44
C LYS A 58 17.76 -14.21 4.51
N ARG A 59 17.31 -13.00 4.17
CA ARG A 59 16.56 -12.12 5.07
C ARG A 59 15.11 -12.03 4.58
N PRO A 60 14.13 -12.37 5.43
CA PRO A 60 12.72 -12.25 5.08
C PRO A 60 12.34 -10.78 4.85
N GLY A 61 11.27 -10.58 4.08
CA GLY A 61 10.50 -9.35 4.15
C GLY A 61 9.75 -9.32 5.48
N ILE A 62 9.79 -8.20 6.20
CA ILE A 62 9.23 -8.10 7.55
C ILE A 62 8.19 -6.99 7.56
N PHE A 63 6.95 -7.33 7.91
CA PHE A 63 5.97 -6.34 8.33
C PHE A 63 6.15 -6.05 9.82
N TYR A 64 6.69 -4.88 10.13
CA TYR A 64 6.94 -4.42 11.48
C TYR A 64 5.71 -3.71 12.07
N VAL A 65 5.33 -4.10 13.28
CA VAL A 65 4.18 -3.54 14.01
C VAL A 65 4.67 -2.90 15.31
N PRO A 66 4.60 -1.56 15.46
CA PRO A 66 4.94 -0.90 16.72
C PRO A 66 3.84 -1.12 17.75
N ILE A 67 4.18 -1.86 18.81
CA ILE A 67 3.26 -2.16 19.93
C ILE A 67 3.90 -1.58 21.20
N LEU A 68 3.49 -0.37 21.57
CA LEU A 68 3.93 0.30 22.81
C LEU A 68 3.21 -0.23 24.04
N ASP A 69 1.89 -0.34 23.94
CA ASP A 69 1.04 -0.97 24.93
C ASP A 69 -0.03 -1.80 24.22
N ALA A 70 0.04 -3.12 24.40
CA ALA A 70 -0.88 -4.04 23.77
C ALA A 70 -2.33 -3.85 24.24
N LYS A 71 -2.55 -3.30 25.45
CA LYS A 71 -3.89 -3.10 25.99
C LYS A 71 -4.65 -2.00 25.23
N THR A 72 -3.93 -0.98 24.78
CA THR A 72 -4.48 0.19 24.07
C THR A 72 -4.38 0.09 22.55
N PHE A 73 -3.63 -0.87 22.00
CA PHE A 73 -3.53 -1.09 20.55
C PHE A 73 -4.92 -1.27 19.90
N ASN A 74 -5.21 -0.49 18.86
CA ASN A 74 -6.47 -0.57 18.14
C ASN A 74 -6.48 -1.80 17.23
N THR A 75 -7.27 -2.81 17.61
CA THR A 75 -7.49 -4.02 16.80
C THR A 75 -8.82 -4.01 16.07
N THR A 76 -9.60 -2.94 16.21
CA THR A 76 -10.99 -2.86 15.76
C THR A 76 -11.18 -2.10 14.45
N SER A 77 -10.21 -1.29 14.04
CA SER A 77 -10.31 -0.48 12.80
C SER A 77 -8.96 -0.35 12.10
N GLY A 78 -8.95 -0.49 10.77
CA GLY A 78 -7.80 -0.19 9.90
C GLY A 78 -6.69 -1.24 9.85
N MET A 79 -6.81 -2.37 10.55
CA MET A 79 -5.79 -3.43 10.48
C MET A 79 -5.80 -4.13 9.13
N GLU A 80 -6.98 -4.34 8.54
CA GLU A 80 -7.12 -5.03 7.26
C GLU A 80 -6.55 -4.21 6.09
N SER A 81 -6.82 -2.90 6.01
CA SER A 81 -6.18 -2.01 5.04
C SER A 81 -4.67 -1.95 5.26
N LEU A 82 -4.22 -1.74 6.49
CA LEU A 82 -2.80 -1.68 6.81
C LEU A 82 -2.06 -2.96 6.39
N PHE A 83 -2.64 -4.14 6.65
CA PHE A 83 -2.04 -5.40 6.23
C PHE A 83 -1.95 -5.53 4.71
N LEU A 84 -3.02 -5.15 3.99
CA LEU A 84 -3.01 -5.17 2.53
C LEU A 84 -1.98 -4.20 1.94
N HIS A 85 -1.73 -3.07 2.61
CA HIS A 85 -0.77 -2.04 2.20
C HIS A 85 0.68 -2.51 2.40
N GLU A 86 1.04 -2.82 3.64
CA GLU A 86 2.43 -3.11 4.03
C GLU A 86 2.84 -4.53 3.65
N ALA A 87 1.95 -5.49 3.85
CA ALA A 87 2.27 -6.90 3.68
C ALA A 87 1.79 -7.42 2.34
N ILE A 88 0.74 -8.24 2.35
CA ILE A 88 0.30 -9.04 1.22
C ILE A 88 -1.10 -8.55 0.82
N PRO A 89 -1.37 -8.27 -0.47
CA PRO A 89 -0.48 -8.30 -1.63
C PRO A 89 0.21 -6.95 -1.94
N GLY A 90 0.34 -6.05 -0.96
CA GLY A 90 0.96 -4.74 -1.14
C GLY A 90 2.48 -4.77 -1.30
N HIS A 91 3.20 -4.07 -0.43
CA HIS A 91 4.65 -3.88 -0.59
C HIS A 91 5.45 -5.18 -0.63
N HIS A 92 5.08 -6.20 0.16
CA HIS A 92 5.80 -7.48 0.12
C HIS A 92 5.78 -8.10 -1.28
N TYR A 93 4.60 -8.21 -1.88
CA TYR A 93 4.46 -8.81 -3.22
C TYR A 93 5.19 -8.00 -4.27
N GLN A 94 4.98 -6.69 -4.29
CA GLN A 94 5.54 -5.83 -5.32
C GLN A 94 7.07 -5.79 -5.26
N ILE A 95 7.63 -5.58 -4.08
CA ILE A 95 9.08 -5.42 -3.91
C ILE A 95 9.78 -6.77 -4.09
N SER A 96 9.29 -7.84 -3.46
CA SER A 96 9.94 -9.14 -3.55
C SER A 96 9.93 -9.72 -4.96
N LEU A 97 8.80 -9.64 -5.68
CA LEU A 97 8.75 -10.09 -7.09
C LEU A 97 9.70 -9.28 -7.98
N THR A 98 9.84 -7.98 -7.72
CA THR A 98 10.79 -7.12 -8.46
C THR A 98 12.24 -7.53 -8.18
N GLN A 99 12.59 -7.79 -6.92
CA GLN A 99 13.94 -8.21 -6.53
C GLN A 99 14.28 -9.61 -7.03
N GLU A 100 13.31 -10.53 -7.07
CA GLU A 100 13.46 -11.90 -7.57
C GLU A 100 13.66 -11.97 -9.09
N ASN A 101 13.27 -10.94 -9.84
CA ASN A 101 13.39 -10.89 -11.30
C ASN A 101 14.85 -10.60 -11.73
N THR A 102 15.70 -11.64 -11.74
CA THR A 102 17.12 -11.55 -12.11
C THR A 102 17.40 -11.09 -13.56
N PRO A 103 16.50 -11.28 -14.55
CA PRO A 103 16.62 -10.62 -15.85
C PRO A 103 16.61 -9.09 -15.82
N LEU A 104 16.03 -8.45 -14.80
CA LEU A 104 16.04 -6.99 -14.69
C LEU A 104 17.43 -6.46 -14.32
N PRO A 105 17.88 -5.33 -14.89
CA PRO A 105 19.10 -4.69 -14.44
C PRO A 105 18.97 -4.21 -12.99
N ASN A 106 20.09 -4.20 -12.25
CA ASN A 106 20.09 -3.91 -10.81
C ASN A 106 19.40 -2.59 -10.43
N PHE A 107 19.54 -1.53 -11.23
CA PHE A 107 18.88 -0.25 -10.95
C PHE A 107 17.34 -0.33 -11.00
N ARG A 108 16.77 -1.29 -11.73
CA ARG A 108 15.33 -1.57 -11.74
C ARG A 108 14.90 -2.53 -10.65
N ARG A 109 15.77 -3.48 -10.28
CA ARG A 109 15.51 -4.45 -9.20
C ARG A 109 15.51 -3.80 -7.81
N PHE A 110 16.35 -2.79 -7.61
CA PHE A 110 16.59 -2.16 -6.31
C PHE A 110 16.22 -0.67 -6.26
N GLY A 111 15.74 -0.11 -7.37
CA GLY A 111 15.20 1.24 -7.43
C GLY A 111 13.69 1.27 -7.18
N GLY A 112 13.10 2.47 -7.19
CA GLY A 112 11.67 2.64 -6.97
C GLY A 112 11.16 3.98 -7.47
N HIS A 113 9.92 4.00 -7.93
CA HIS A 113 9.17 5.20 -8.25
C HIS A 113 8.02 5.33 -7.25
N ASN A 114 8.06 6.39 -6.43
CA ASN A 114 7.11 6.64 -5.33
C ASN A 114 5.66 6.37 -5.75
N ALA A 115 5.20 7.01 -6.82
CA ALA A 115 3.82 6.86 -7.27
C ALA A 115 3.45 5.43 -7.70
N TYR A 116 4.38 4.66 -8.26
CA TYR A 116 4.09 3.26 -8.57
C TYR A 116 4.02 2.40 -7.31
N VAL A 117 5.00 2.54 -6.41
CA VAL A 117 5.14 1.70 -5.22
C VAL A 117 3.99 1.94 -4.23
N GLU A 118 3.77 3.20 -3.87
CA GLU A 118 2.69 3.60 -2.96
C GLU A 118 1.31 3.43 -3.61
N GLY A 119 1.24 3.69 -4.92
CA GLY A 119 0.02 3.50 -5.69
C GLY A 119 -0.42 2.05 -5.75
N TRP A 120 0.53 1.11 -5.87
CA TRP A 120 0.26 -0.32 -5.81
C TRP A 120 -0.31 -0.72 -4.44
N ALA A 121 0.38 -0.36 -3.35
CA ALA A 121 -0.06 -0.70 -2.00
C ALA A 121 -1.47 -0.15 -1.69
N LEU A 122 -1.73 1.12 -2.03
CA LEU A 122 -3.05 1.72 -1.87
C LEU A 122 -4.11 1.12 -2.83
N TYR A 123 -3.73 0.67 -4.02
CA TYR A 123 -4.62 -0.11 -4.87
C TYR A 123 -5.00 -1.45 -4.21
N CYS A 124 -4.06 -2.13 -3.57
CA CYS A 124 -4.31 -3.40 -2.88
C CYS A 124 -5.30 -3.25 -1.72
N GLU A 125 -5.27 -2.14 -0.98
CA GLU A 125 -6.29 -1.83 0.03
C GLU A 125 -7.71 -1.88 -0.55
N SER A 126 -7.90 -1.36 -1.77
CA SER A 126 -9.22 -1.38 -2.42
C SER A 126 -9.75 -2.78 -2.77
N LEU A 127 -8.89 -3.80 -2.76
CA LEU A 127 -9.25 -5.19 -3.04
C LEU A 127 -9.87 -5.92 -1.84
N GLY A 128 -9.88 -5.33 -0.64
CA GLY A 128 -10.19 -6.08 0.59
C GLY A 128 -11.52 -6.83 0.55
N LYS A 129 -12.60 -6.24 0.00
CA LYS A 129 -13.88 -6.96 -0.15
C LYS A 129 -13.78 -8.16 -1.07
N GLU A 130 -13.11 -8.00 -2.22
CA GLU A 130 -12.90 -9.09 -3.18
C GLU A 130 -12.02 -10.21 -2.56
N LEU A 131 -11.14 -9.83 -1.63
CA LEU A 131 -10.28 -10.74 -0.86
C LEU A 131 -11.02 -11.43 0.30
N GLY A 132 -12.26 -11.05 0.62
CA GLY A 132 -13.01 -11.60 1.76
C GLY A 132 -12.74 -10.91 3.10
N LEU A 133 -12.11 -9.73 3.06
CA LEU A 133 -11.93 -8.82 4.18
C LEU A 133 -13.08 -7.81 4.22
N TYR A 134 -13.01 -6.85 5.13
CA TYR A 134 -13.97 -5.75 5.35
C TYR A 134 -15.40 -6.22 5.64
N GLN A 135 -15.52 -7.41 6.23
CA GLN A 135 -16.81 -7.93 6.72
C GLN A 135 -17.23 -7.21 8.01
N ASP A 136 -16.25 -6.84 8.84
CA ASP A 136 -16.46 -5.96 9.98
C ASP A 136 -16.62 -4.51 9.49
N PRO A 137 -17.75 -3.83 9.77
CA PRO A 137 -17.95 -2.45 9.36
C PRO A 137 -16.91 -1.48 9.94
N TYR A 138 -16.31 -1.77 11.10
CA TYR A 138 -15.25 -0.94 11.66
C TYR A 138 -13.93 -1.09 10.90
N GLN A 139 -13.58 -2.29 10.45
CA GLN A 139 -12.42 -2.48 9.56
C GLN A 139 -12.63 -1.78 8.22
N HIS A 140 -13.83 -1.87 7.65
CA HIS A 140 -14.17 -1.18 6.42
C HIS A 140 -14.15 0.35 6.58
N MET A 141 -14.69 0.88 7.70
CA MET A 141 -14.60 2.30 8.02
C MET A 141 -13.14 2.75 8.16
N GLY A 142 -12.30 1.96 8.81
CA GLY A 142 -10.86 2.21 8.90
C GLY A 142 -10.20 2.33 7.53
N ALA A 143 -10.48 1.39 6.62
CA ALA A 143 -9.98 1.43 5.25
C ALA A 143 -10.46 2.67 4.47
N LEU A 144 -11.70 3.10 4.67
CA LEU A 144 -12.21 4.35 4.08
C LEU A 144 -11.54 5.59 4.68
N GLY A 145 -11.23 5.56 5.98
CA GLY A 145 -10.43 6.59 6.64
C GLY A 145 -9.01 6.67 6.09
N ASP A 146 -8.34 5.53 5.90
CA ASP A 146 -7.02 5.44 5.26
C ASP A 146 -7.06 5.99 3.82
N GLU A 147 -8.12 5.66 3.05
CA GLU A 147 -8.31 6.16 1.70
C GLU A 147 -8.56 7.68 1.67
N MET A 148 -9.34 8.20 2.63
CA MET A 148 -9.57 9.65 2.81
C MET A 148 -8.26 10.37 3.13
N HIS A 149 -7.44 9.81 4.02
CA HIS A 149 -6.14 10.36 4.38
C HIS A 149 -5.24 10.57 3.16
N ARG A 150 -5.16 9.58 2.27
CA ARG A 150 -4.40 9.69 1.02
C ARG A 150 -5.04 10.65 0.01
N ALA A 151 -6.36 10.91 0.09
CA ALA A 151 -7.01 11.95 -0.70
C ALA A 151 -6.72 13.37 -0.17
N VAL A 152 -6.76 13.57 1.15
CA VAL A 152 -6.39 14.84 1.81
C VAL A 152 -4.95 15.22 1.47
N ARG A 153 -4.03 14.25 1.43
CA ARG A 153 -2.64 14.44 0.97
C ARG A 153 -2.53 15.17 -0.37
N LEU A 154 -3.39 14.86 -1.34
CA LEU A 154 -3.39 15.54 -2.65
C LEU A 154 -3.72 17.04 -2.54
N VAL A 155 -4.55 17.40 -1.56
CA VAL A 155 -4.97 18.79 -1.37
C VAL A 155 -3.90 19.55 -0.60
N VAL A 156 -3.51 19.06 0.58
CA VAL A 156 -2.63 19.81 1.49
C VAL A 156 -1.21 19.95 0.94
N ASP A 157 -0.64 18.90 0.32
CA ASP A 157 0.71 18.97 -0.24
C ASP A 157 0.78 19.99 -1.39
N VAL A 158 -0.16 19.92 -2.35
CA VAL A 158 -0.23 20.91 -3.44
C VAL A 158 -0.51 22.31 -2.91
N ALA A 159 -1.41 22.45 -1.93
CA ALA A 159 -1.82 23.76 -1.46
C ALA A 159 -0.70 24.48 -0.68
N ILE A 160 0.04 23.76 0.16
CA ILE A 160 1.21 24.31 0.87
C ILE A 160 2.26 24.76 -0.13
N HIS A 161 2.58 23.91 -1.12
CA HIS A 161 3.71 24.15 -2.02
C HIS A 161 3.42 25.04 -3.23
N ALA A 162 2.15 25.17 -3.63
CA ALA A 162 1.78 25.89 -4.85
C ALA A 162 0.61 26.87 -4.71
N LYS A 163 -0.06 26.94 -3.54
CA LYS A 163 -1.24 27.79 -3.32
C LYS A 163 -1.15 28.67 -2.07
N ASN A 164 0.04 28.82 -1.48
CA ASN A 164 0.29 29.64 -0.29
C ASN A 164 -0.55 29.23 0.95
N MET A 165 -0.99 27.98 1.05
CA MET A 165 -1.63 27.48 2.27
C MET A 165 -0.58 27.41 3.38
N THR A 166 -0.88 28.03 4.52
CA THR A 166 0.00 28.00 5.70
C THR A 166 -0.03 26.62 6.38
N ARG A 167 0.98 26.35 7.23
CA ARG A 167 1.05 25.13 8.04
C ARG A 167 -0.22 24.97 8.88
N GLU A 168 -0.66 26.04 9.54
CA GLU A 168 -1.83 26.03 10.43
C GLU A 168 -3.13 25.80 9.66
N GLU A 169 -3.29 26.40 8.47
CA GLU A 169 -4.44 26.14 7.59
C GLU A 169 -4.46 24.69 7.10
N ALA A 170 -3.30 24.10 6.78
CA ALA A 170 -3.22 22.72 6.33
C ALA A 170 -3.55 21.73 7.47
N ILE A 171 -3.07 21.99 8.69
CA ILE A 171 -3.43 21.21 9.88
C ILE A 171 -4.93 21.27 10.11
N LYS A 172 -5.51 22.48 10.02
CA LYS A 172 -6.96 22.67 10.15
C LYS A 172 -7.73 21.94 9.04
N TYR A 173 -7.28 22.03 7.80
CA TYR A 173 -7.93 21.33 6.68
C TYR A 173 -7.95 19.82 6.93
N MET A 174 -6.84 19.26 7.40
CA MET A 174 -6.72 17.83 7.69
C MET A 174 -7.67 17.41 8.82
N THR A 175 -7.69 18.14 9.95
CA THR A 175 -8.58 17.82 11.08
C THR A 175 -10.07 18.09 10.81
N ASP A 176 -10.39 18.98 9.87
CA ASP A 176 -11.78 19.22 9.44
C ASP A 176 -12.31 18.11 8.49
N ASN A 177 -11.43 17.37 7.81
CA ASN A 177 -11.81 16.43 6.73
C ASN A 177 -11.55 14.96 7.05
N GLU A 178 -10.80 14.64 8.11
CA GLU A 178 -10.58 13.26 8.55
C GLU A 178 -10.46 13.11 10.06
N ALA A 179 -10.67 11.88 10.55
CA ALA A 179 -10.55 11.55 11.97
C ALA A 179 -9.07 11.36 12.36
N ILE A 180 -8.38 12.46 12.61
CA ILE A 180 -6.98 12.49 13.04
C ILE A 180 -6.82 13.44 14.24
N SER A 181 -5.86 13.15 15.14
CA SER A 181 -5.52 14.08 16.21
C SER A 181 -4.75 15.30 15.67
N THR A 182 -4.79 16.41 16.39
CA THR A 182 -4.02 17.61 16.03
C THR A 182 -2.52 17.32 15.97
N GLU A 183 -2.01 16.48 16.88
CA GLU A 183 -0.61 16.05 16.90
C GLU A 183 -0.26 15.22 15.68
N GLY A 184 -1.13 14.28 15.30
CA GLY A 184 -0.97 13.46 14.09
C GLY A 184 -1.00 14.31 12.81
N ALA A 185 -1.98 15.21 12.68
CA ALA A 185 -2.06 16.14 11.56
C ALA A 185 -0.82 17.04 11.50
N THR A 186 -0.37 17.55 12.64
CA THR A 186 0.86 18.36 12.73
C THR A 186 2.07 17.60 12.19
N ALA A 187 2.29 16.37 12.65
CA ALA A 187 3.42 15.55 12.22
C ALA A 187 3.38 15.27 10.71
N GLU A 188 2.21 14.96 10.15
CA GLU A 188 2.05 14.73 8.72
C GLU A 188 2.24 16.01 7.89
N ILE A 189 1.67 17.15 8.30
CA ILE A 189 1.86 18.43 7.59
C ILE A 189 3.33 18.85 7.58
N GLU A 190 4.03 18.75 8.71
CA GLU A 190 5.47 19.07 8.79
C GLU A 190 6.31 18.12 7.92
N ARG A 191 5.91 16.85 7.84
CA ARG A 191 6.51 15.89 6.90
C ARG A 191 6.31 16.32 5.44
N TYR A 192 5.11 16.76 5.05
CA TYR A 192 4.84 17.20 3.69
C TYR A 192 5.60 18.49 3.34
N MET A 193 5.80 19.39 4.31
CA MET A 193 6.67 20.56 4.15
C MET A 193 8.13 20.15 3.88
N GLY A 194 8.63 19.15 4.61
CA GLY A 194 10.01 18.66 4.48
C GLY A 194 10.28 17.79 3.25
N ILE A 195 9.25 17.13 2.69
CA ILE A 195 9.38 16.21 1.55
C ILE A 195 8.29 16.51 0.50
N PRO A 196 8.42 17.61 -0.26
CA PRO A 196 7.40 18.04 -1.22
C PRO A 196 7.08 16.95 -2.25
N ALA A 197 5.80 16.85 -2.62
CA ALA A 197 5.25 15.94 -3.63
C ALA A 197 5.31 14.43 -3.31
N GLN A 198 5.99 14.01 -2.24
CA GLN A 198 6.03 12.59 -1.84
C GLN A 198 4.62 12.08 -1.49
N ALA A 199 3.85 12.87 -0.75
CA ALA A 199 2.48 12.53 -0.37
C ALA A 199 1.52 12.34 -1.55
N LEU A 200 1.86 12.88 -2.73
CA LEU A 200 1.04 12.78 -3.94
C LEU A 200 1.12 11.39 -4.59
N GLY A 201 2.21 10.65 -4.36
CA GLY A 201 2.48 9.37 -5.02
C GLY A 201 1.38 8.33 -4.77
N TYR A 202 0.96 8.22 -3.50
CA TYR A 202 -0.05 7.26 -3.04
C TYR A 202 -1.32 7.28 -3.91
N LYS A 203 -2.08 8.38 -3.84
CA LYS A 203 -3.39 8.44 -4.49
C LYS A 203 -3.27 8.57 -6.00
N THR A 204 -2.27 9.29 -6.51
CA THR A 204 -2.03 9.43 -7.96
C THR A 204 -1.78 8.08 -8.62
N GLY A 205 -0.92 7.26 -8.00
CA GLY A 205 -0.62 5.92 -8.50
C GLY A 205 -1.80 4.97 -8.42
N ALA A 206 -2.49 4.93 -7.27
CA ALA A 206 -3.65 4.07 -7.08
C ALA A 206 -4.78 4.43 -8.06
N MET A 207 -5.04 5.72 -8.27
CA MET A 207 -6.01 6.19 -9.27
C MET A 207 -5.64 5.72 -10.68
N LYS A 208 -4.36 5.82 -11.08
CA LYS A 208 -3.90 5.34 -12.38
C LYS A 208 -4.09 3.83 -12.53
N ILE A 209 -3.74 3.02 -11.53
CA ILE A 209 -3.94 1.56 -11.59
C ILE A 209 -5.43 1.22 -11.72
N ARG A 210 -6.30 1.87 -10.93
CA ARG A 210 -7.76 1.68 -10.99
C ARG A 210 -8.36 2.11 -12.34
N GLU A 211 -7.89 3.23 -12.88
CA GLU A 211 -8.25 3.72 -14.22
C GLU A 211 -7.93 2.67 -15.29
N LEU A 212 -6.72 2.12 -15.28
CA LEU A 212 -6.28 1.11 -16.24
C LEU A 212 -7.06 -0.20 -16.07
N ARG A 213 -7.30 -0.67 -14.84
CA ARG A 213 -8.14 -1.84 -14.57
C ARG A 213 -9.53 -1.66 -15.20
N ALA A 214 -10.21 -0.56 -14.88
CA ALA A 214 -11.55 -0.28 -15.40
C ALA A 214 -11.57 -0.17 -16.95
N LYS A 215 -10.54 0.46 -17.53
CA LYS A 215 -10.36 0.57 -18.98
C LYS A 215 -10.29 -0.81 -19.64
N TYR A 216 -9.50 -1.73 -19.09
CA TYR A 216 -9.28 -3.05 -19.68
C TYR A 216 -10.41 -4.03 -19.38
N GLU A 217 -11.06 -3.95 -18.22
CA GLU A 217 -12.31 -4.67 -17.93
C GLU A 217 -13.36 -4.37 -18.99
N LYS A 218 -13.54 -3.08 -19.33
CA LYS A 218 -14.46 -2.66 -20.38
C LYS A 218 -14.03 -3.12 -21.78
N ALA A 219 -12.74 -2.98 -22.11
CA ALA A 219 -12.24 -3.26 -23.46
C ALA A 219 -12.16 -4.76 -23.80
N LEU A 220 -11.80 -5.60 -22.82
CA LEU A 220 -11.60 -7.04 -23.01
C LEU A 220 -12.84 -7.87 -22.64
N GLY A 221 -13.77 -7.33 -21.85
CA GLY A 221 -15.00 -8.01 -21.46
C GLY A 221 -14.70 -9.37 -20.81
N GLN A 222 -15.30 -10.44 -21.32
CA GLN A 222 -15.10 -11.80 -20.80
C GLN A 222 -13.66 -12.33 -20.91
N LYS A 223 -12.84 -11.73 -21.79
CA LYS A 223 -11.41 -12.06 -21.92
C LYS A 223 -10.58 -11.45 -20.79
N PHE A 224 -11.06 -10.41 -20.11
CA PHE A 224 -10.34 -9.82 -18.98
C PHE A 224 -10.16 -10.85 -17.86
N LYS A 225 -8.93 -11.01 -17.40
CA LYS A 225 -8.57 -11.82 -16.22
C LYS A 225 -7.81 -10.93 -15.24
N LEU A 226 -8.37 -10.74 -14.05
CA LEU A 226 -7.74 -9.90 -13.00
C LEU A 226 -6.35 -10.43 -12.62
N ALA A 227 -6.18 -11.75 -12.55
CA ALA A 227 -4.89 -12.36 -12.25
C ALA A 227 -3.82 -12.02 -13.29
N ALA A 228 -4.15 -12.09 -14.58
CA ALA A 228 -3.23 -11.69 -15.66
C ALA A 228 -2.93 -10.19 -15.63
N PHE A 229 -3.91 -9.34 -15.28
CA PHE A 229 -3.69 -7.91 -15.07
C PHE A 229 -2.68 -7.65 -13.95
N HIS A 230 -2.83 -8.27 -12.78
CA HIS A 230 -1.87 -8.11 -11.69
C HIS A 230 -0.48 -8.67 -12.02
N THR A 231 -0.41 -9.83 -12.68
CA THR A 231 0.84 -10.39 -13.20
C THR A 231 1.54 -9.37 -14.09
N GLU A 232 0.80 -8.77 -15.02
CA GLU A 232 1.34 -7.75 -15.91
C GLU A 232 1.82 -6.53 -15.12
N VAL A 233 1.02 -5.98 -14.21
CA VAL A 233 1.38 -4.79 -13.41
C VAL A 233 2.72 -4.98 -12.71
N LEU A 234 2.94 -6.15 -12.09
CA LEU A 234 4.10 -6.46 -11.27
C LEU A 234 5.34 -6.93 -12.05
N ARG A 235 5.17 -7.46 -13.27
CA ARG A 235 6.22 -8.19 -14.02
C ARG A 235 7.56 -7.47 -14.09
N ASP A 236 7.54 -6.18 -14.44
CA ASP A 236 8.74 -5.42 -14.78
C ASP A 236 9.21 -4.51 -13.63
N GLY A 237 8.65 -4.71 -12.44
CA GLY A 237 8.91 -3.87 -11.28
C GLY A 237 8.49 -2.41 -11.46
N SER A 238 9.02 -1.55 -10.59
CA SER A 238 8.60 -0.16 -10.50
C SER A 238 8.96 0.67 -11.74
N LEU A 239 7.97 1.42 -12.24
CA LEU A 239 8.06 2.23 -13.46
C LEU A 239 7.47 3.64 -13.24
N PRO A 240 7.94 4.68 -13.96
CA PRO A 240 7.20 5.93 -14.08
C PRO A 240 5.80 5.65 -14.65
N LEU A 241 4.77 6.36 -14.14
CA LEU A 241 3.38 6.05 -14.49
C LEU A 241 3.07 6.12 -16.00
N SER A 242 3.76 7.00 -16.75
CA SER A 242 3.61 7.08 -18.20
C SER A 242 4.15 5.85 -18.94
N VAL A 243 5.31 5.35 -18.52
CA VAL A 243 5.91 4.12 -19.06
C VAL A 243 5.08 2.90 -18.67
N PHE A 244 4.62 2.87 -17.41
CA PHE A 244 3.70 1.87 -16.90
C PHE A 244 2.42 1.81 -17.74
N GLU A 245 1.76 2.93 -17.98
CA GLU A 245 0.55 3.00 -18.80
C GLU A 245 0.78 2.52 -20.24
N ALA A 246 1.86 2.98 -20.88
CA ALA A 246 2.19 2.55 -22.24
C ALA A 246 2.37 1.02 -22.34
N LYS A 247 3.09 0.44 -21.38
CA LYS A 247 3.29 -1.01 -21.26
C LYS A 247 1.96 -1.74 -21.06
N MET A 248 1.11 -1.27 -20.13
CA MET A 248 -0.17 -1.90 -19.86
C MET A 248 -1.11 -1.85 -21.09
N ASN A 249 -1.07 -0.76 -21.85
CA ASN A 249 -1.84 -0.65 -23.10
C ASN A 249 -1.36 -1.68 -24.14
N ALA A 250 -0.04 -1.81 -24.31
CA ALA A 250 0.53 -2.81 -25.22
C ALA A 250 0.16 -4.24 -24.80
N TRP A 251 0.21 -4.56 -23.50
CA TRP A 251 -0.27 -5.85 -22.99
C TRP A 251 -1.74 -6.06 -23.34
N ALA A 252 -2.62 -5.10 -23.03
CA ALA A 252 -4.05 -5.23 -23.27
C ALA A 252 -4.38 -5.45 -24.77
N ASP A 253 -3.61 -4.86 -25.69
CA ASP A 253 -3.77 -5.08 -27.12
C ASP A 253 -3.47 -6.53 -27.53
N THR A 254 -2.53 -7.21 -26.85
CA THR A 254 -2.26 -8.65 -27.08
C THR A 254 -3.34 -9.59 -26.56
N GLN A 255 -4.27 -9.10 -25.72
CA GLN A 255 -5.35 -9.89 -25.13
C GLN A 255 -6.66 -9.83 -25.93
N LYS A 256 -6.74 -8.94 -26.93
CA LYS A 256 -7.92 -8.78 -27.80
C LYS A 256 -8.12 -9.96 -28.73
#